data_AF-A0A1W2B9Y7-F1
#
_entry.id   AF-A0A1W2B9Y7-F1
#
_cell.length_a   1.000
_cell.length_b   1.000
_cell.length_c   1.000
_cell.angle_alpha   90.00
_cell.angle_beta   90.00
_cell.angle_gamma   90.00
#
_symmetry.space_group_name_H-M   'P 1'
#
loop_
_entity.id
_entity.type
_entity.pdbx_description
1 polymer ?
#
loop_
_entity_poly.entity_id
_entity_poly.type
_entity_poly.pdbx_seq_one_letter_code
_entity_poly.pdbx_strand_id
1 'polypeptide(L)' 'MKKNALIRVAFIGALHSFLYLWFVPFVIYPRFGDNGFKMTVAVAVLISIALLVTLFMGKSKK' A
#
# COMPACT_ATOMS: atom_id res chain seq x y z
N MET A 1 -8.62 21.34 -3.95
CA MET A 1 -7.41 20.53 -3.67
C MET A 1 -7.62 19.32 -2.74
N LYS A 2 -8.69 19.24 -1.90
CA LYS A 2 -8.82 18.20 -0.86
C LYS A 2 -9.42 16.85 -1.33
N LYS A 3 -10.31 16.82 -2.33
CA LYS A 3 -11.03 15.60 -2.74
C LYS A 3 -10.11 14.54 -3.37
N ASN A 4 -9.13 14.96 -4.18
CA ASN A 4 -8.22 14.03 -4.86
C ASN A 4 -7.24 13.34 -3.89
N ALA A 5 -6.82 14.03 -2.83
CA ALA A 5 -5.98 13.43 -1.79
C ALA A 5 -6.75 12.38 -0.97
N LEU A 6 -8.01 12.68 -0.62
CA LEU A 6 -8.90 11.75 0.06
C LEU A 6 -9.20 10.49 -0.78
N ILE A 7 -9.47 10.66 -2.07
CA ILE A 7 -9.68 9.52 -2.99
C ILE A 7 -8.43 8.65 -3.08
N ARG A 8 -7.23 9.24 -3.16
CA ARG A 8 -5.98 8.48 -3.16
C ARG A 8 -5.81 7.69 -1.87
N VAL A 9 -5.99 8.33 -0.72
CA VAL A 9 -5.87 7.66 0.60
C VAL A 9 -6.91 6.53 0.74
N ALA A 10 -8.16 6.75 0.32
CA ALA A 10 -9.19 5.73 0.33
C ALA A 10 -8.86 4.55 -0.59
N PHE A 11 -8.35 4.82 -1.80
CA PHE A 11 -7.94 3.78 -2.74
C PHE A 11 -6.75 2.97 -2.23
N ILE A 12 -5.77 3.64 -1.62
CA ILE A 12 -4.62 3.00 -0.97
C ILE A 12 -5.09 2.13 0.19
N GLY A 13 -5.96 2.65 1.06
CA GLY A 13 -6.51 1.91 2.20
C GLY A 13 -7.27 0.66 1.73
N ALA A 14 -8.15 0.80 0.74
CA ALA A 14 -8.89 -0.32 0.16
C ALA A 14 -7.95 -1.37 -0.45
N LEU A 15 -6.92 -0.94 -1.18
CA LEU A 15 -5.93 -1.83 -1.77
C LEU A 15 -5.07 -2.51 -0.70
N HIS A 16 -4.69 -1.81 0.38
CA HIS A 16 -3.94 -2.37 1.50
C HIS A 16 -4.76 -3.41 2.27
N SER A 17 -6.03 -3.10 2.54
CA SER A 17 -6.96 -4.04 3.17
C SER A 17 -7.16 -5.27 2.30
N PHE A 18 -7.38 -5.10 0.99
CA PHE A 18 -7.47 -6.22 0.06
C PHE A 18 -6.18 -7.07 0.05
N LEU A 19 -5.02 -6.41 0.07
CA LEU A 19 -3.74 -7.09 0.08
C LEU A 19 -3.56 -7.93 1.35
N TYR A 20 -3.77 -7.34 2.53
CA TYR A 20 -3.56 -8.03 3.81
C TYR A 20 -4.65 -9.07 4.15
N LEU A 21 -5.91 -8.78 3.85
CA LEU A 21 -7.04 -9.65 4.23
C LEU A 21 -7.28 -10.78 3.23
N TRP A 22 -6.97 -10.57 1.94
CA TRP A 22 -7.27 -11.55 0.90
C TRP A 22 -6.02 -12.04 0.18
N PHE A 23 -5.26 -11.14 -0.44
CA PHE A 23 -4.17 -11.53 -1.34
C PHE A 23 -3.03 -12.25 -0.61
N VAL A 24 -2.62 -11.73 0.56
CA VAL A 24 -1.57 -12.30 1.38
C VAL A 24 -1.94 -13.70 1.88
N PRO A 25 -3.06 -13.92 2.58
CA PRO A 25 -3.38 -15.25 3.13
C PRO A 25 -3.84 -16.27 2.08
N PHE A 26 -4.56 -15.86 1.03
CA PHE A 26 -5.13 -16.82 0.07
C PHE A 26 -4.30 -17.02 -1.19
N VAL A 27 -3.42 -16.08 -1.56
CA VAL A 27 -2.62 -16.18 -2.80
C VAL A 27 -1.15 -16.37 -2.50
N ILE A 28 -0.59 -15.52 -1.63
CA ILE A 28 0.84 -15.53 -1.35
C ILE A 28 1.21 -16.64 -0.37
N TYR A 29 0.49 -16.76 0.74
CA TYR A 29 0.81 -17.72 1.80
C TYR A 29 0.81 -19.19 1.32
N PRO A 30 -0.22 -19.69 0.59
CA PRO A 30 -0.21 -21.07 0.11
C PRO A 30 0.83 -21.34 -0.99
N ARG A 31 1.27 -20.30 -1.72
CA ARG A 31 2.17 -20.46 -2.88
C ARG A 31 3.65 -20.24 -2.55
N PHE A 32 3.94 -19.35 -1.60
CA PHE A 32 5.30 -18.90 -1.28
C PHE A 32 5.64 -19.05 0.22
N GLY A 33 4.70 -19.49 1.04
CA GLY A 33 4.87 -19.69 2.48
C GLY A 33 5.32 -18.41 3.21
N ASP A 34 6.08 -18.60 4.30
CA ASP A 34 6.59 -17.53 5.16
C ASP A 34 7.46 -16.50 4.44
N ASN A 35 8.23 -16.92 3.43
CA ASN A 35 9.09 -16.01 2.66
C ASN A 35 8.27 -15.05 1.80
N GLY A 36 7.18 -15.52 1.19
CA GLY A 36 6.27 -14.68 0.43
C GLY A 36 5.53 -13.67 1.29
N PHE A 37 5.16 -14.07 2.52
CA PHE A 37 4.55 -13.18 3.49
C PHE A 37 5.47 -12.00 3.83
N LYS A 38 6.72 -12.30 4.22
CA LYS A 38 7.73 -11.26 4.54
C LYS A 38 7.99 -10.32 3.37
N MET A 39 8.08 -10.84 2.15
CA MET A 39 8.26 -10.02 0.95
C MET A 39 7.06 -9.10 0.71
N THR A 40 5.84 -9.61 0.84
CA THR A 40 4.62 -8.82 0.59
C THR A 40 4.45 -7.71 1.62
N VAL A 41 4.76 -7.99 2.88
CA VAL A 41 4.79 -6.98 3.95
C VAL A 41 5.85 -5.91 3.64
N ALA A 42 7.06 -6.30 3.23
CA ALA A 42 8.13 -5.36 2.88
C ALA A 42 7.73 -4.44 1.71
N VAL A 43 7.13 -5.00 0.65
CA VAL A 43 6.62 -4.24 -0.49
C VAL A 43 5.48 -3.30 -0.09
N ALA A 44 4.56 -3.76 0.76
CA ALA A 44 3.47 -2.93 1.27
C ALA A 44 3.98 -1.71 2.06
N VAL A 45 5.00 -1.91 2.90
CA VAL A 45 5.66 -0.82 3.65
C VAL A 45 6.35 0.17 2.71
N LEU A 46 7.09 -0.32 1.70
CA LEU A 46 7.73 0.53 0.69
C LEU A 46 6.73 1.39 -0.07
N ILE A 47 5.58 0.83 -0.46
CA ILE A 47 4.50 1.55 -1.13
C ILE A 47 3.94 2.65 -0.22
N SER A 48 3.71 2.36 1.06
CA SER A 48 3.27 3.36 2.05
C SER A 48 4.25 4.54 2.17
N ILE A 49 5.55 4.26 2.21
CA ILE A 49 6.60 5.29 2.28
C ILE A 49 6.63 6.11 0.98
N ALA A 50 6.61 5.46 -0.19
CA ALA A 50 6.61 6.14 -1.49
C ALA A 50 5.41 7.08 -1.66
N LEU A 51 4.25 6.68 -1.12
CA LEU A 51 3.02 7.48 -1.15
C LEU A 51 3.08 8.66 -0.17
N LEU A 52 3.63 8.47 1.03
CA LEU A 52 3.92 9.57 1.95
C LEU A 52 4.86 10.59 1.30
N VAL A 53 5.96 10.14 0.71
CA VAL A 53 6.90 11.01 -0.03
C VAL A 53 6.17 11.75 -1.14
N THR A 54 5.39 11.06 -1.97
CA THR A 54 4.62 11.68 -3.06
C THR A 54 3.62 12.73 -2.57
N LEU A 55 2.98 12.49 -1.42
CA LEU A 55 2.02 13.41 -0.81
C LEU A 55 2.70 14.65 -0.24
N PHE A 56 3.88 14.50 0.38
CA PHE A 56 4.67 15.61 0.90
C PHE A 56 5.39 16.40 -0.21
N MET A 57 5.88 15.74 -1.27
CA MET A 57 6.58 16.37 -2.39
C MET A 57 5.66 17.25 -3.24
N GLY A 58 4.36 16.94 -3.32
CA GLY A 58 3.36 17.75 -4.01
C GLY A 58 3.05 19.10 -3.34
N LYS A 59 3.56 19.36 -2.13
CA LYS A 59 3.33 20.63 -1.41
C LYS A 59 4.36 21.72 -1.73
N SER A 60 5.45 21.38 -2.42
CA SER A 60 6.53 22.31 -2.80
C SER A 60 6.32 22.96 -4.17
N LYS A 61 5.08 23.38 -4.47
CA LYS A 61 4.80 24.37 -5.50
C LYS A 61 3.83 25.40 -4.92
N LYS A 62 4.38 26.36 -4.19
CA LYS A 62 3.78 27.68 -4.05
C LYS A 62 4.88 28.72 -4.14
#